data_AF-A0A932DF10-F1
#
_entry.id   AF-A0A932DF10-F1
#
_cell.length_a   1.000
_cell.length_b   1.000
_cell.length_c   1.000
_cell.angle_alpha   90.00
_cell.angle_beta   90.00
_cell.angle_gamma   90.00
#
_symmetry.space_group_name_H-M   'P 1'
#
loop_
_entity.id
_entity.type
_entity.pdbx_description
1 polymer ?
#
loop_
_entity_poly.entity_id
_entity_poly.type
_entity_poly.pdbx_seq_one_letter_code
_entity_poly.pdbx_strand_id
1 'polypeptide(L)'
;MKIPLNRRSGSALLITLLVAVILGFTLASYLQLVAAQNQSTMRSLSWNNAMPVIEAGIEEALTHVNRRMMTGMDSDGWLLTSGLYSKSRTIGDGYYAVTITQANPPVIVSTGYVKVPIATNYLARAVRVTTKNDALFAKGMVAKGQIDLMGNNIKTDSFDSSDPAYSTSGRYDPAKTKDNGDVATNSAMIDSLNVWNADIYGHVSTGPGGTVKIGPNGAVGSKAWINAGNNGIEPGWSTDDMNVSFPDVQPPFSGGFFTPTSGTVDGTNYTYVVNSGNYQMSSLSMSGKENMCVTDDAVLYVTGNVSLTGNAFVYIKSDASLKMYVGGSSASLGGNGVINTTANAMNFFYYGLPSNTSLSFSGNAAFTGVIYAPNADFTLGGGGSTTYDFVGASISNTIKMNGHFNFHYDEALGKNGPSRGFIVTSWNEI
;
A
#
# COMPACT_ATOMS: atom_id res chain seq x y z
N MET A 1 -84.86 33.52 -70.00
CA MET A 1 -83.96 34.01 -68.94
C MET A 1 -83.47 32.81 -68.14
N LYS A 2 -82.25 32.31 -68.40
CA LYS A 2 -81.60 31.25 -67.60
C LYS A 2 -80.39 31.87 -66.94
N ILE A 3 -80.39 31.95 -65.60
CA ILE A 3 -79.27 32.45 -64.80
C ILE A 3 -78.40 31.23 -64.45
N PRO A 4 -77.12 31.17 -64.89
CA PRO A 4 -76.22 30.12 -64.46
C PRO A 4 -75.67 30.44 -63.06
N LEU A 5 -75.92 29.55 -62.10
CA LEU A 5 -75.32 29.58 -60.76
C LEU A 5 -73.89 28.99 -60.81
N ASN A 6 -72.88 29.84 -60.67
CA ASN A 6 -71.48 29.42 -60.54
C ASN A 6 -71.21 28.83 -59.14
N ARG A 7 -71.20 27.50 -59.06
CA ARG A 7 -71.05 26.73 -57.80
C ARG A 7 -69.70 25.99 -57.70
N ARG A 8 -68.58 26.66 -57.99
CA ARG A 8 -67.21 26.04 -57.99
C ARG A 8 -66.14 26.73 -57.13
N SER A 9 -66.41 27.89 -56.53
CA SER A 9 -65.39 28.67 -55.80
C SER A 9 -65.23 28.32 -54.30
N GLY A 10 -66.21 27.64 -53.69
CA GLY A 10 -66.14 27.25 -52.27
C GLY A 10 -65.33 25.98 -51.98
N SER A 11 -65.22 25.08 -52.96
CA SER A 11 -64.52 23.79 -52.79
C SER A 11 -63.00 23.95 -52.71
N ALA A 12 -62.42 24.83 -53.55
CA ALA A 12 -60.98 25.09 -53.55
C ALA A 12 -60.51 25.69 -52.21
N LEU A 13 -61.26 26.67 -51.68
CA LEU A 13 -60.97 27.29 -50.37
C LEU A 13 -60.98 26.25 -49.23
N LEU A 14 -61.98 25.37 -49.22
CA LEU A 14 -62.15 24.35 -48.18
C LEU A 14 -61.04 23.31 -48.21
N ILE A 15 -60.59 22.90 -49.41
CA ILE A 15 -59.45 22.01 -49.59
C ILE A 15 -58.15 22.69 -49.11
N THR A 16 -57.92 23.96 -49.48
CA THR A 16 -56.72 24.68 -49.02
C THR A 16 -56.69 24.86 -47.50
N LEU A 17 -57.84 25.11 -46.87
CA LEU A 17 -57.96 25.21 -45.42
C LEU A 17 -57.66 23.87 -44.74
N LEU A 18 -58.22 22.76 -45.25
CA LEU A 18 -57.97 21.42 -44.71
C LEU A 18 -56.49 21.04 -44.82
N VAL A 19 -55.85 21.32 -45.96
CA VAL A 19 -54.42 21.09 -46.14
C VAL A 19 -53.61 21.95 -45.19
N ALA A 20 -53.94 23.23 -45.02
CA ALA A 20 -53.26 24.12 -44.08
C ALA A 20 -53.39 23.64 -42.62
N VAL A 21 -54.57 23.16 -42.22
CA VAL A 21 -54.82 22.62 -40.88
C VAL A 21 -54.02 21.34 -40.65
N ILE A 22 -54.02 20.41 -41.62
CA ILE A 22 -53.22 19.18 -41.54
C ILE A 22 -51.73 19.53 -41.42
N LEU A 23 -51.22 20.44 -42.25
CA LEU A 23 -49.83 20.90 -42.18
C LEU A 23 -49.50 21.60 -40.86
N GLY A 24 -50.43 22.40 -40.32
CA GLY A 24 -50.27 23.06 -39.03
C GLY A 24 -50.17 22.04 -37.88
N PHE A 25 -51.04 21.03 -37.87
CA PHE A 25 -50.99 19.94 -36.89
C PHE A 25 -49.74 19.07 -37.02
N THR A 26 -49.33 18.72 -38.24
CA THR A 26 -48.09 17.92 -38.44
C THR A 26 -46.85 18.70 -38.01
N LEU A 27 -46.77 20.00 -38.32
CA LEU A 27 -45.65 20.85 -37.93
C LEU A 27 -45.59 21.06 -36.41
N ALA A 28 -46.73 21.32 -35.77
CA ALA A 28 -46.80 21.42 -34.31
C ALA A 28 -46.38 20.10 -33.62
N SER A 29 -46.83 18.96 -34.16
CA SER A 29 -46.46 17.64 -33.64
C SER A 29 -44.97 17.35 -33.81
N TYR A 30 -44.40 17.73 -34.96
CA TYR A 30 -42.97 17.57 -35.23
C TYR A 30 -42.11 18.45 -34.33
N LEU A 31 -42.51 19.71 -34.12
CA LEU A 31 -41.81 20.61 -33.20
C LEU A 31 -41.84 20.08 -31.75
N GLN A 32 -42.96 19.51 -31.31
CA GLN A 32 -43.05 18.88 -29.99
C GLN A 32 -42.14 17.65 -29.88
N LEU A 33 -42.08 16.82 -30.93
CA LEU A 33 -41.18 15.67 -30.98
C LEU A 33 -39.71 16.09 -30.91
N VAL A 34 -39.31 17.11 -31.69
CA VAL A 34 -37.94 17.64 -31.70
C VAL A 34 -37.59 18.25 -30.33
N ALA A 35 -38.51 18.98 -29.70
CA ALA A 35 -38.29 19.53 -28.36
C ALA A 35 -38.10 18.42 -27.31
N ALA A 36 -38.90 17.36 -27.36
CA ALA A 36 -38.77 16.21 -26.47
C ALA A 36 -37.47 15.43 -26.72
N GLN A 37 -37.08 15.23 -27.98
CA GLN A 37 -35.81 14.61 -28.35
C GLN A 37 -34.63 15.44 -27.84
N ASN A 38 -34.63 16.76 -28.05
CA ASN A 38 -33.59 17.65 -27.55
C ASN A 38 -33.51 17.59 -26.01
N GLN A 39 -34.64 17.61 -25.31
CA GLN A 39 -34.66 17.48 -23.85
C GLN A 39 -34.06 16.14 -23.38
N SER A 40 -34.40 15.05 -24.06
CA SER A 40 -33.84 13.73 -23.75
C SER A 40 -32.32 13.71 -23.98
N THR A 41 -31.85 14.20 -25.12
CA THR A 41 -30.42 14.25 -25.45
C THR A 41 -29.64 15.10 -24.45
N MET A 42 -30.15 16.28 -24.10
CA MET A 42 -29.48 17.17 -23.15
C MET A 42 -29.44 16.58 -21.73
N ARG A 43 -30.48 15.85 -21.31
CA ARG A 43 -30.45 15.12 -20.04
C ARG A 43 -29.45 13.96 -20.06
N SER A 44 -29.36 13.20 -21.15
CA SER A 44 -28.35 12.15 -21.30
C SER A 44 -26.92 12.72 -21.27
N LEU A 45 -26.71 13.89 -21.89
CA LEU A 45 -25.43 14.59 -21.83
C LEU A 45 -25.09 15.01 -20.38
N SER A 46 -26.02 15.66 -19.68
CA SER A 46 -25.83 16.04 -18.27
C SER A 46 -25.60 14.82 -17.36
N TRP A 47 -26.29 13.70 -17.62
CA TRP A 47 -26.10 12.45 -16.89
C TRP A 47 -24.67 11.92 -17.02
N ASN A 48 -24.11 11.91 -18.23
CA ASN A 48 -22.73 11.51 -18.48
C ASN A 48 -21.73 12.51 -17.89
N ASN A 49 -22.00 13.81 -18.01
CA ASN A 49 -21.15 14.88 -17.46
C ASN A 49 -21.09 14.91 -15.93
N ALA A 50 -22.03 14.28 -15.23
CA ALA A 50 -21.97 14.16 -13.77
C ALA A 50 -20.87 13.20 -13.30
N MET A 51 -20.42 12.26 -14.15
CA MET A 51 -19.43 11.26 -13.74
C MET A 51 -18.09 11.88 -13.33
N PRO A 52 -17.45 12.74 -14.15
CA PRO A 52 -16.18 13.34 -13.76
C PRO A 52 -16.28 14.26 -12.54
N VAL A 53 -17.46 14.85 -12.31
CA VAL A 53 -17.71 15.69 -11.12
C VAL A 53 -17.75 14.84 -9.85
N ILE A 54 -18.40 13.67 -9.91
CA ILE A 54 -18.40 12.70 -8.81
C ILE A 54 -16.99 12.22 -8.51
N GLU A 55 -16.26 11.81 -9.55
CA GLU A 55 -14.89 11.30 -9.47
C GLU A 55 -13.96 12.32 -8.82
N ALA A 56 -14.05 13.60 -9.16
CA ALA A 56 -13.26 14.64 -8.52
C ALA A 56 -13.51 14.75 -7.00
N GLY A 57 -14.74 14.52 -6.54
CA GLY A 57 -15.05 14.44 -5.12
C GLY A 57 -14.45 13.20 -4.46
N ILE A 58 -14.48 12.05 -5.14
CA ILE A 58 -13.86 10.80 -4.68
C ILE A 58 -12.34 10.99 -4.56
N GLU A 59 -11.70 11.60 -5.56
CA GLU A 59 -10.26 11.87 -5.58
C GLU A 59 -9.84 12.82 -4.44
N GLU A 60 -10.61 13.89 -4.18
CA GLU A 60 -10.34 14.76 -3.03
C GLU A 60 -10.44 13.98 -1.72
N ALA A 61 -11.48 13.16 -1.55
CA ALA A 61 -11.66 12.34 -0.35
C ALA A 61 -10.52 11.33 -0.17
N LEU A 62 -10.18 10.56 -1.21
CA LEU A 62 -9.08 9.60 -1.18
C LEU A 62 -7.74 10.28 -0.90
N THR A 63 -7.49 11.47 -1.45
CA THR A 63 -6.26 12.22 -1.20
C THR A 63 -6.11 12.57 0.28
N HIS A 64 -7.15 13.12 0.91
CA HIS A 64 -7.09 13.49 2.33
C HIS A 64 -6.99 12.27 3.25
N VAL A 65 -7.76 11.22 2.95
CA VAL A 65 -7.71 9.95 3.68
C VAL A 65 -6.30 9.34 3.62
N ASN A 66 -5.63 9.40 2.47
CA ASN A 66 -4.29 8.86 2.28
C ASN A 66 -3.16 9.73 2.82
N ARG A 67 -3.30 11.06 2.81
CA ARG A 67 -2.23 11.97 3.24
C ARG A 67 -1.97 11.93 4.75
N ARG A 68 -3.04 11.78 5.54
CA ARG A 68 -2.98 11.89 7.01
C ARG A 68 -3.69 10.77 7.74
N MET A 69 -4.07 9.69 7.05
CA MET A 69 -4.82 8.58 7.65
C MET A 69 -6.04 9.09 8.44
N MET A 70 -6.79 10.02 7.84
CA MET A 70 -7.98 10.68 8.43
C MET A 70 -7.74 11.57 9.66
N THR A 71 -6.49 11.96 9.95
CA THR A 71 -6.18 12.93 11.00
C THR A 71 -6.17 14.37 10.47
N GLY A 72 -6.62 15.33 11.30
CA GLY A 72 -6.60 16.77 10.95
C GLY A 72 -7.53 17.16 9.80
N MET A 73 -8.64 16.45 9.60
CA MET A 73 -9.60 16.69 8.51
C MET A 73 -10.25 18.08 8.59
N ASP A 74 -10.47 18.58 9.79
CA ASP A 74 -10.96 19.94 10.08
C ASP A 74 -10.00 21.02 9.53
N SER A 75 -8.70 20.87 9.77
CA SER A 75 -7.67 21.78 9.25
C SER A 75 -7.58 21.79 7.72
N ASP A 76 -8.05 20.71 7.10
CA ASP A 76 -8.11 20.50 5.65
C ASP A 76 -9.45 20.96 5.04
N GLY A 77 -10.30 21.62 5.83
CA GLY A 77 -11.57 22.21 5.40
C GLY A 77 -12.74 21.22 5.32
N TRP A 78 -12.67 20.08 6.01
CA TRP A 78 -13.80 19.17 6.16
C TRP A 78 -14.67 19.55 7.34
N LEU A 79 -15.99 19.47 7.15
CA LEU A 79 -16.98 19.73 8.18
C LEU A 79 -17.50 18.41 8.74
N LEU A 80 -17.32 18.18 10.04
CA LEU A 80 -17.86 17.01 10.73
C LEU A 80 -19.32 17.27 11.14
N THR A 81 -20.26 16.56 10.52
CA THR A 81 -21.69 16.64 10.85
C THR A 81 -22.24 15.23 11.03
N SER A 82 -22.91 14.97 12.16
CA SER A 82 -23.55 13.68 12.45
C SER A 82 -22.63 12.46 12.26
N GLY A 83 -21.35 12.59 12.60
CA GLY A 83 -20.37 11.52 12.49
C GLY A 83 -19.76 11.31 11.11
N LEU A 84 -20.08 12.15 10.12
CA LEU A 84 -19.52 12.14 8.77
C LEU A 84 -18.70 13.40 8.49
N TYR A 85 -17.50 13.25 7.95
CA TYR A 85 -16.79 14.38 7.36
C TYR A 85 -17.43 14.70 6.02
N SER A 86 -17.68 15.98 5.75
CA SER A 86 -18.31 16.45 4.52
C SER A 86 -17.54 17.62 3.91
N LYS A 87 -17.55 17.69 2.57
CA LYS A 87 -16.91 18.75 1.80
C LYS A 87 -17.60 18.92 0.47
N SER A 88 -17.56 20.13 -0.10
CA SER A 88 -18.13 20.42 -1.40
C SER A 88 -17.29 21.43 -2.17
N ARG A 89 -17.14 21.23 -3.48
CA ARG A 89 -16.49 22.20 -4.37
C ARG A 89 -17.17 22.26 -5.72
N THR A 90 -17.06 23.44 -6.35
CA THR A 90 -17.53 23.70 -7.71
C THR A 90 -16.52 23.21 -8.75
N ILE A 91 -17.02 22.63 -9.84
CA ILE A 91 -16.25 22.23 -11.03
C ILE A 91 -17.01 22.73 -12.25
N GLY A 92 -16.50 23.78 -12.89
CA GLY A 92 -17.22 24.48 -13.97
C GLY A 92 -18.59 24.97 -13.47
N ASP A 93 -19.64 24.63 -14.19
CA ASP A 93 -21.03 24.96 -13.83
C ASP A 93 -21.67 23.95 -12.85
N GLY A 94 -20.94 22.89 -12.49
CA GLY A 94 -21.35 21.84 -11.56
C GLY A 94 -20.66 21.96 -10.19
N TYR A 95 -21.01 21.07 -9.27
CA TYR A 95 -20.31 20.91 -8.00
C TYR A 95 -20.46 19.47 -7.49
N TYR A 96 -19.57 19.04 -6.60
CA TYR A 96 -19.77 17.80 -5.84
C TYR A 96 -20.01 18.11 -4.37
N ALA A 97 -20.69 17.17 -3.71
CA ALA A 97 -20.73 17.05 -2.26
C ALA A 97 -20.24 15.64 -1.90
N VAL A 98 -19.15 15.56 -1.14
CA VAL A 98 -18.51 14.31 -0.75
C VAL A 98 -18.56 14.15 0.77
N THR A 99 -18.75 12.91 1.22
CA THR A 99 -18.76 12.51 2.62
C THR A 99 -17.85 11.32 2.89
N ILE A 100 -17.31 11.24 4.09
CA ILE A 100 -16.40 10.17 4.54
C ILE A 100 -16.86 9.70 5.93
N THR A 101 -17.01 8.39 6.10
CA THR A 101 -17.29 7.79 7.41
C THR A 101 -16.07 7.82 8.31
N GLN A 102 -16.25 7.87 9.63
CA GLN A 102 -15.16 7.74 10.60
C GLN A 102 -14.77 6.27 10.89
N ALA A 103 -15.20 5.33 10.05
CA ALA A 103 -14.80 3.94 10.16
C ALA A 103 -13.38 3.73 9.61
N ASN A 104 -12.69 2.69 10.10
CA ASN A 104 -11.43 2.23 9.53
C ASN A 104 -11.62 0.78 9.05
N PRO A 105 -11.65 0.52 7.73
CA PRO A 105 -11.44 1.47 6.63
C PRO A 105 -12.65 2.39 6.37
N PRO A 106 -12.43 3.61 5.84
CA PRO A 106 -13.50 4.56 5.57
C PRO A 106 -14.32 4.18 4.34
N VAL A 107 -15.57 4.64 4.33
CA VAL A 107 -16.46 4.61 3.17
C VAL A 107 -16.67 6.04 2.70
N ILE A 108 -16.53 6.26 1.39
CA ILE A 108 -16.66 7.56 0.74
C ILE A 108 -17.97 7.57 -0.04
N VAL A 109 -18.77 8.62 0.07
CA VAL A 109 -19.94 8.85 -0.79
C VAL A 109 -19.81 10.21 -1.44
N SER A 110 -19.72 10.25 -2.77
CA SER A 110 -19.63 11.48 -3.56
C SER A 110 -20.87 11.64 -4.42
N THR A 111 -21.51 12.79 -4.35
CA THR A 111 -22.65 13.17 -5.20
C THR A 111 -22.25 14.32 -6.11
N GLY A 112 -22.34 14.12 -7.42
CA GLY A 112 -22.06 15.13 -8.42
C GLY A 112 -23.34 15.77 -8.92
N TYR A 113 -23.35 17.11 -8.96
CA TYR A 113 -24.46 17.93 -9.40
C TYR A 113 -24.06 18.67 -10.68
N VAL A 114 -24.76 18.41 -11.78
CA VAL A 114 -24.53 19.08 -13.06
C VAL A 114 -25.79 19.80 -13.53
N LYS A 115 -25.63 21.03 -14.01
CA LYS A 115 -26.74 21.83 -14.51
C LYS A 115 -27.33 21.20 -15.78
N VAL A 116 -28.65 21.11 -15.84
CA VAL A 116 -29.34 20.69 -17.07
C VAL A 116 -29.51 21.91 -17.97
N PRO A 117 -28.98 21.97 -19.20
CA PRO A 117 -28.92 23.23 -19.96
C PRO A 117 -30.26 23.89 -20.29
N ILE A 118 -31.37 23.14 -20.25
CA ILE A 118 -32.72 23.62 -20.55
C ILE A 118 -33.54 23.85 -19.25
N ALA A 119 -32.94 23.71 -18.06
CA ALA A 119 -33.61 23.91 -16.78
C ALA A 119 -32.72 24.69 -15.80
N THR A 120 -33.32 25.24 -14.75
CA THR A 120 -32.59 25.88 -13.64
C THR A 120 -32.08 24.87 -12.62
N ASN A 121 -32.46 23.60 -12.75
CA ASN A 121 -32.20 22.56 -11.77
C ASN A 121 -30.91 21.79 -12.09
N TYR A 122 -30.33 21.21 -11.03
CA TYR A 122 -29.21 20.28 -11.14
C TYR A 122 -29.72 18.84 -11.26
N LEU A 123 -29.06 18.07 -12.10
CA LEU A 123 -29.13 16.61 -12.10
C LEU A 123 -28.07 16.10 -11.13
N ALA A 124 -28.46 15.21 -10.22
CA ALA A 124 -27.58 14.62 -9.22
C ALA A 124 -27.37 13.14 -9.49
N ARG A 125 -26.14 12.66 -9.30
CA ARG A 125 -25.77 11.24 -9.30
C ARG A 125 -24.83 10.99 -8.14
N ALA A 126 -25.00 9.86 -7.45
CA ALA A 126 -24.23 9.54 -6.26
C ALA A 126 -23.51 8.21 -6.42
N VAL A 127 -22.29 8.15 -5.90
CA VAL A 127 -21.47 6.94 -5.89
C VAL A 127 -20.98 6.70 -4.48
N ARG A 128 -21.11 5.45 -4.03
CA ARG A 128 -20.47 4.92 -2.84
C ARG A 128 -19.21 4.14 -3.21
N VAL A 129 -18.12 4.50 -2.56
CA VAL A 129 -16.82 3.87 -2.64
C VAL A 129 -16.48 3.23 -1.30
N THR A 130 -16.24 1.93 -1.30
CA THR A 130 -15.68 1.23 -0.13
C THR A 130 -14.17 1.15 -0.31
N THR A 131 -13.44 1.39 0.77
CA THR A 131 -11.97 1.29 0.77
C THR A 131 -11.49 0.12 1.64
N LYS A 132 -10.24 -0.28 1.45
CA LYS A 132 -9.48 -1.13 2.38
C LYS A 132 -8.11 -0.51 2.63
N ASN A 133 -7.56 -0.76 3.82
CA ASN A 133 -6.16 -0.47 4.11
C ASN A 133 -5.26 -1.36 3.23
N ASP A 134 -4.32 -0.74 2.53
CA ASP A 134 -3.27 -1.39 1.74
C ASP A 134 -2.01 -1.46 2.60
N ALA A 135 -1.73 -2.63 3.18
CA ALA A 135 -0.60 -2.82 4.08
C ALA A 135 0.74 -2.66 3.33
N LEU A 136 1.71 -2.00 3.95
CA LEU A 136 3.06 -1.88 3.39
C LEU A 136 3.74 -3.25 3.30
N PHE A 137 3.63 -4.04 4.36
CA PHE A 137 4.21 -5.39 4.45
C PHE A 137 3.10 -6.43 4.31
N ALA A 138 2.53 -6.54 3.12
CA ALA A 138 1.56 -7.59 2.81
C ALA A 138 2.21 -8.95 2.51
N LYS A 139 3.52 -8.95 2.21
CA LYS A 139 4.35 -10.12 1.87
C LYS A 139 5.63 -10.08 2.69
N GLY A 140 6.26 -11.24 2.86
CA GLY A 140 7.48 -11.38 3.66
C GLY A 140 8.68 -10.68 3.06
N MET A 141 8.96 -10.97 1.80
CA MET A 141 10.17 -10.48 1.13
C MET A 141 9.80 -9.85 -0.21
N VAL A 142 10.12 -8.57 -0.36
CA VAL A 142 9.79 -7.82 -1.57
C VAL A 142 10.96 -7.00 -2.08
N ALA A 143 11.18 -7.00 -3.38
CA ALA A 143 12.18 -6.16 -4.02
C ALA A 143 11.59 -5.37 -5.21
N LYS A 144 12.15 -4.18 -5.49
CA LYS A 144 11.85 -3.48 -6.74
C LYS A 144 12.50 -4.15 -7.95
N GLY A 145 13.74 -4.57 -7.77
CA GLY A 145 14.59 -5.25 -8.72
C GLY A 145 14.75 -6.73 -8.40
N GLN A 146 15.87 -7.31 -8.80
CA GLN A 146 16.11 -8.74 -8.71
C GLN A 146 16.13 -9.26 -7.26
N ILE A 147 15.59 -10.46 -7.08
CA ILE A 147 15.79 -11.30 -5.88
C ILE A 147 16.59 -12.52 -6.31
N ASP A 148 17.74 -12.72 -5.66
CA ASP A 148 18.58 -13.90 -5.85
C ASP A 148 18.79 -14.59 -4.51
N LEU A 149 18.11 -15.72 -4.32
CA LEU A 149 18.21 -16.49 -3.09
C LEU A 149 19.52 -17.28 -3.02
N MET A 150 20.22 -17.57 -4.13
CA MET A 150 21.49 -18.34 -4.17
C MET A 150 21.57 -19.56 -3.21
N GLY A 151 20.44 -20.22 -2.96
CA GLY A 151 20.30 -21.11 -1.82
C GLY A 151 20.32 -22.59 -2.20
N ASN A 152 21.17 -23.34 -1.50
CA ASN A 152 20.82 -24.67 -0.99
C ASN A 152 20.48 -24.46 0.50
N ASN A 153 19.35 -25.01 0.99
CA ASN A 153 18.89 -24.86 2.39
C ASN A 153 18.51 -23.42 2.79
N ILE A 154 17.85 -22.69 1.89
CA ILE A 154 17.11 -21.47 2.26
C ILE A 154 15.65 -21.84 2.38
N LYS A 155 15.00 -21.30 3.40
CA LYS A 155 13.58 -21.51 3.63
C LYS A 155 12.88 -20.18 3.88
N THR A 156 11.74 -19.96 3.23
CA THR A 156 10.80 -18.91 3.63
C THR A 156 9.51 -19.55 4.11
N ASP A 157 8.97 -19.08 5.22
CA ASP A 157 7.62 -19.42 5.67
C ASP A 157 6.99 -18.22 6.41
N SER A 158 5.88 -18.46 7.10
CA SER A 158 5.20 -17.42 7.86
C SER A 158 4.62 -17.94 9.17
N PHE A 159 4.23 -17.01 10.03
CA PHE A 159 3.50 -17.24 11.27
C PHE A 159 2.72 -15.96 11.60
N ASP A 160 1.89 -15.96 12.64
CA ASP A 160 1.17 -14.75 13.07
C ASP A 160 1.44 -14.49 14.55
N SER A 161 2.25 -13.46 14.85
CA SER A 161 2.59 -13.11 16.23
C SER A 161 1.40 -12.64 17.07
N SER A 162 0.27 -12.30 16.43
CA SER A 162 -0.97 -11.94 17.12
C SER A 162 -1.89 -13.13 17.40
N ASP A 163 -1.60 -14.31 16.84
CA ASP A 163 -2.43 -15.52 16.98
C ASP A 163 -1.68 -16.63 17.76
N PRO A 164 -2.15 -17.03 18.96
CA PRO A 164 -1.56 -18.12 19.74
C PRO A 164 -1.58 -19.50 19.07
N ALA A 165 -2.44 -19.72 18.06
CA ALA A 165 -2.43 -20.94 17.26
C ALA A 165 -1.22 -21.00 16.30
N TYR A 166 -0.72 -19.83 15.90
CA TYR A 166 0.38 -19.66 14.95
C TYR A 166 1.60 -18.96 15.56
N SER A 167 1.69 -18.93 16.89
CA SER A 167 2.85 -18.42 17.62
C SER A 167 2.91 -19.00 19.02
N THR A 168 4.06 -18.88 19.69
CA THR A 168 4.20 -19.22 21.10
C THR A 168 4.63 -17.96 21.85
N SER A 169 3.69 -17.39 22.62
CA SER A 169 3.85 -16.07 23.27
C SER A 169 4.22 -14.95 22.29
N GLY A 170 3.61 -14.97 21.10
CA GLY A 170 3.86 -14.00 20.02
C GLY A 170 5.17 -14.21 19.26
N ARG A 171 5.91 -15.29 19.55
CA ARG A 171 7.16 -15.62 18.87
C ARG A 171 6.97 -16.70 17.82
N TYR A 172 7.79 -16.66 16.77
CA TYR A 172 7.89 -17.74 15.80
C TYR A 172 8.18 -19.07 16.49
N ASP A 173 7.43 -20.09 16.09
CA ASP A 173 7.52 -21.47 16.57
C ASP A 173 7.54 -22.38 15.33
N PRO A 174 8.62 -23.16 15.10
CA PRO A 174 8.73 -24.06 13.95
C PRO A 174 7.60 -25.09 13.83
N ALA A 175 6.89 -25.40 14.92
CA ALA A 175 5.74 -26.29 14.89
C ALA A 175 4.45 -25.60 14.42
N LYS A 176 4.39 -24.26 14.43
CA LYS A 176 3.18 -23.46 14.22
C LYS A 176 3.25 -22.56 12.98
N THR A 177 3.94 -23.01 11.94
CA THR A 177 4.15 -22.24 10.71
C THR A 177 3.01 -22.35 9.71
N LYS A 178 2.87 -21.32 8.89
CA LYS A 178 1.93 -21.13 7.78
C LYS A 178 2.68 -20.96 6.45
N ASP A 179 1.94 -20.97 5.36
CA ASP A 179 2.40 -20.95 3.98
C ASP A 179 2.14 -19.61 3.25
N ASN A 180 2.29 -18.49 3.97
CA ASN A 180 2.28 -17.11 3.44
C ASN A 180 3.68 -16.46 3.46
N GLY A 181 4.75 -17.26 3.41
CA GLY A 181 6.15 -16.79 3.31
C GLY A 181 6.49 -16.21 1.93
N ASP A 182 5.60 -15.36 1.41
CA ASP A 182 5.60 -14.87 0.04
C ASP A 182 6.86 -14.06 -0.31
N VAL A 183 7.36 -14.30 -1.52
CA VAL A 183 8.52 -13.60 -2.09
C VAL A 183 8.08 -12.93 -3.39
N ALA A 184 8.31 -11.63 -3.53
CA ALA A 184 7.83 -10.90 -4.70
C ALA A 184 8.80 -9.85 -5.22
N THR A 185 8.80 -9.64 -6.53
CA THR A 185 9.57 -8.58 -7.18
C THR A 185 8.68 -7.79 -8.14
N ASN A 186 8.90 -6.48 -8.26
CA ASN A 186 8.31 -5.67 -9.33
C ASN A 186 9.07 -5.79 -10.66
N SER A 187 10.20 -6.51 -10.70
CA SER A 187 11.02 -6.58 -11.89
C SER A 187 10.34 -7.41 -12.97
N ALA A 188 10.28 -6.84 -14.18
CA ALA A 188 9.83 -7.50 -15.39
C ALA A 188 10.96 -8.29 -16.10
N MET A 189 12.13 -8.43 -15.46
CA MET A 189 13.26 -9.14 -16.05
C MET A 189 13.03 -10.65 -16.06
N ILE A 190 13.65 -11.31 -17.04
CA ILE A 190 13.84 -12.77 -17.01
C ILE A 190 14.71 -13.11 -15.80
N ASP A 191 14.33 -14.16 -15.08
CA ASP A 191 14.97 -14.64 -13.86
C ASP A 191 15.07 -13.53 -12.79
N SER A 192 14.07 -12.66 -12.75
CA SER A 192 13.95 -11.57 -11.78
C SER A 192 13.80 -12.08 -10.35
N LEU A 193 13.24 -13.28 -10.18
CA LEU A 193 13.21 -14.00 -8.92
C LEU A 193 13.89 -15.36 -9.14
N ASN A 194 15.11 -15.51 -8.61
CA ASN A 194 15.86 -16.75 -8.70
C ASN A 194 15.84 -17.48 -7.35
N VAL A 195 15.03 -18.53 -7.29
CA VAL A 195 14.79 -19.37 -6.10
C VAL A 195 15.96 -20.31 -5.83
N TRP A 196 16.70 -20.73 -6.86
CA TRP A 196 17.65 -21.85 -6.76
C TRP A 196 17.00 -23.08 -6.12
N ASN A 197 17.64 -23.71 -5.13
CA ASN A 197 17.14 -24.88 -4.41
C ASN A 197 16.58 -24.49 -3.03
N ALA A 198 15.96 -23.30 -2.93
CA ALA A 198 15.27 -22.87 -1.72
C ALA A 198 13.83 -23.43 -1.68
N ASP A 199 13.31 -23.54 -0.46
CA ASP A 199 11.92 -23.90 -0.18
C ASP A 199 11.13 -22.65 0.22
N ILE A 200 10.18 -22.23 -0.62
CA ILE A 200 9.28 -21.10 -0.37
C ILE A 200 7.90 -21.64 0.00
N TYR A 201 7.60 -21.66 1.30
CA TYR A 201 6.27 -21.94 1.83
C TYR A 201 5.40 -20.68 1.68
N GLY A 202 5.01 -20.39 0.44
CA GLY A 202 4.45 -19.10 0.04
C GLY A 202 4.35 -18.98 -1.48
N HIS A 203 3.70 -17.91 -1.92
CA HIS A 203 3.59 -17.57 -3.34
C HIS A 203 4.81 -16.79 -3.80
N VAL A 204 5.12 -16.94 -5.09
CA VAL A 204 6.07 -16.08 -5.80
C VAL A 204 5.35 -15.16 -6.78
N SER A 205 5.80 -13.91 -6.86
CA SER A 205 5.22 -12.95 -7.80
C SER A 205 6.30 -12.10 -8.46
N THR A 206 6.21 -11.88 -9.77
CA THR A 206 7.10 -11.00 -10.53
C THR A 206 6.33 -9.80 -11.09
N GLY A 207 7.05 -8.81 -11.61
CA GLY A 207 6.42 -7.75 -12.38
C GLY A 207 5.92 -8.26 -13.73
N PRO A 208 5.01 -7.54 -14.40
CA PRO A 208 4.47 -7.93 -15.71
C PRO A 208 5.52 -8.38 -16.71
N GLY A 209 5.47 -9.66 -17.10
CA GLY A 209 6.41 -10.29 -18.04
C GLY A 209 7.74 -10.77 -17.43
N GLY A 210 7.96 -10.59 -16.13
CA GLY A 210 9.11 -11.14 -15.42
C GLY A 210 8.93 -12.63 -15.14
N THR A 211 10.04 -13.38 -15.04
CA THR A 211 10.00 -14.83 -14.82
C THR A 211 10.65 -15.25 -13.50
N VAL A 212 10.11 -16.33 -12.92
CA VAL A 212 10.71 -17.03 -11.79
C VAL A 212 11.61 -18.14 -12.30
N LYS A 213 12.84 -18.19 -11.79
CA LYS A 213 13.76 -19.31 -12.00
C LYS A 213 13.82 -20.16 -10.75
N ILE A 214 13.73 -21.48 -10.92
CA ILE A 214 13.83 -22.45 -9.84
C ILE A 214 14.83 -23.55 -10.21
N GLY A 215 15.62 -23.98 -9.23
CA GLY A 215 16.56 -25.07 -9.35
C GLY A 215 15.87 -26.44 -9.26
N PRO A 216 16.59 -27.54 -9.58
CA PRO A 216 16.02 -28.88 -9.62
C PRO A 216 15.49 -29.38 -8.27
N ASN A 217 15.97 -28.83 -7.15
CA ASN A 217 15.55 -29.18 -5.80
C ASN A 217 14.84 -28.03 -5.08
N GLY A 218 14.52 -26.93 -5.78
CA GLY A 218 13.75 -25.85 -5.18
C GLY A 218 12.27 -26.16 -5.23
N ALA A 219 11.52 -25.70 -4.24
CA ALA A 219 10.07 -25.85 -4.20
C ALA A 219 9.39 -24.52 -3.81
N VAL A 220 8.26 -24.22 -4.46
CA VAL A 220 7.38 -23.10 -4.11
C VAL A 220 5.98 -23.66 -4.01
N GLY A 221 5.29 -23.42 -2.90
CA GLY A 221 3.92 -23.89 -2.75
C GLY A 221 3.43 -23.91 -1.31
N SER A 222 2.29 -24.56 -1.14
CA SER A 222 1.69 -24.83 0.16
C SER A 222 2.60 -25.70 1.03
N LYS A 223 2.34 -25.67 2.34
CA LYS A 223 3.00 -26.57 3.28
C LYS A 223 2.76 -28.04 2.94
N ALA A 224 1.60 -28.38 2.39
CA ALA A 224 1.28 -29.75 1.97
C ALA A 224 2.11 -30.17 0.74
N TRP A 225 2.24 -29.30 -0.25
CA TRP A 225 3.00 -29.57 -1.48
C TRP A 225 4.47 -29.83 -1.20
N ILE A 226 5.11 -28.96 -0.44
CA ILE A 226 6.54 -29.05 -0.13
C ILE A 226 6.82 -30.25 0.78
N ASN A 227 6.00 -30.46 1.82
CA ASN A 227 6.20 -31.58 2.75
C ASN A 227 5.91 -32.96 2.12
N ALA A 228 5.19 -33.01 1.00
CA ALA A 228 5.04 -34.22 0.19
C ALA A 228 6.30 -34.55 -0.64
N GLY A 229 7.34 -33.70 -0.60
CA GLY A 229 8.59 -33.87 -1.33
C GLY A 229 8.50 -33.48 -2.81
N ASN A 230 7.55 -32.63 -3.18
CA ASN A 230 7.45 -32.12 -4.54
C ASN A 230 8.50 -31.01 -4.77
N ASN A 231 9.05 -30.98 -5.99
CA ASN A 231 9.92 -29.91 -6.46
C ASN A 231 9.20 -29.06 -7.50
N GLY A 232 9.72 -27.86 -7.75
CA GLY A 232 9.13 -26.90 -8.68
C GLY A 232 8.06 -26.04 -8.01
N ILE A 233 7.34 -25.29 -8.84
CA ILE A 233 6.29 -24.37 -8.40
C ILE A 233 4.94 -25.10 -8.45
N GLU A 234 4.23 -25.14 -7.32
CA GLU A 234 2.87 -25.65 -7.25
C GLU A 234 1.96 -24.86 -8.22
N PRO A 235 1.10 -25.52 -9.02
CA PRO A 235 0.21 -24.83 -9.94
C PRO A 235 -0.65 -23.76 -9.22
N GLY A 236 -0.61 -22.51 -9.71
CA GLY A 236 -1.31 -21.37 -9.11
C GLY A 236 -0.50 -20.58 -8.08
N TRP A 237 0.72 -21.03 -7.72
CA TRP A 237 1.57 -20.38 -6.71
C TRP A 237 2.60 -19.39 -7.30
N SER A 238 2.51 -19.11 -8.60
CA SER A 238 3.30 -18.07 -9.27
C SER A 238 2.40 -17.12 -10.05
N THR A 239 2.72 -15.84 -10.00
CA THR A 239 2.03 -14.74 -10.68
C THR A 239 3.04 -13.75 -11.25
N ASP A 240 2.63 -12.94 -12.24
CA ASP A 240 3.46 -11.91 -12.87
C ASP A 240 2.77 -10.54 -12.87
N ASP A 241 1.94 -10.26 -11.86
CA ASP A 241 1.13 -9.05 -11.78
C ASP A 241 1.56 -8.06 -10.68
N MET A 242 2.76 -8.22 -10.12
CA MET A 242 3.26 -7.27 -9.12
C MET A 242 3.52 -5.90 -9.75
N ASN A 243 2.71 -4.93 -9.34
CA ASN A 243 2.86 -3.54 -9.76
C ASN A 243 2.63 -2.62 -8.56
N VAL A 244 3.60 -2.62 -7.64
CA VAL A 244 3.47 -1.97 -6.34
C VAL A 244 4.43 -0.78 -6.24
N SER A 245 3.93 0.43 -6.02
CA SER A 245 4.82 1.57 -5.77
C SER A 245 5.37 1.56 -4.32
N PHE A 246 6.69 1.71 -4.18
CA PHE A 246 7.41 1.83 -2.91
C PHE A 246 8.01 3.24 -2.79
N PRO A 247 7.30 4.19 -2.15
CA PRO A 247 7.75 5.57 -2.05
C PRO A 247 9.00 5.72 -1.21
N ASP A 248 9.78 6.75 -1.53
CA ASP A 248 10.99 7.12 -0.82
C ASP A 248 10.73 7.55 0.62
N VAL A 249 11.53 7.01 1.55
CA VAL A 249 11.53 7.42 2.94
C VAL A 249 12.01 8.87 3.06
N GLN A 250 11.27 9.68 3.81
CA GLN A 250 11.69 11.05 4.14
C GLN A 250 12.40 11.10 5.51
N PRO A 251 13.26 12.10 5.76
CA PRO A 251 13.79 12.34 7.10
C PRO A 251 12.67 12.39 8.14
N PRO A 252 12.82 11.72 9.29
CA PRO A 252 11.74 11.58 10.27
C PRO A 252 11.38 12.89 10.97
N PHE A 253 12.31 13.84 11.02
CA PHE A 253 12.16 15.16 11.62
C PHE A 253 13.22 16.11 11.05
N SER A 254 13.01 17.41 11.21
CA SER A 254 13.96 18.47 10.80
C SER A 254 14.65 19.17 11.97
N GLY A 255 14.26 18.86 13.21
CA GLY A 255 14.76 19.50 14.44
C GLY A 255 14.12 18.88 15.69
N GLY A 256 14.50 19.38 16.87
CA GLY A 256 13.95 18.89 18.14
C GLY A 256 14.44 17.48 18.52
N PHE A 257 15.73 17.22 18.28
CA PHE A 257 16.36 15.93 18.55
C PHE A 257 17.45 16.06 19.61
N PHE A 258 17.75 14.93 20.25
CA PHE A 258 18.88 14.76 21.15
C PHE A 258 20.00 13.98 20.47
N THR A 259 21.20 14.01 21.03
CA THR A 259 22.28 13.10 20.63
C THR A 259 22.33 11.94 21.63
N PRO A 260 22.39 10.68 21.18
CA PRO A 260 22.56 9.55 22.10
C PRO A 260 23.81 9.72 22.97
N THR A 261 23.68 9.46 24.27
CA THR A 261 24.78 9.59 25.25
C THR A 261 25.03 8.27 25.96
N SER A 262 26.23 8.08 26.50
CA SER A 262 26.54 6.91 27.33
C SER A 262 25.72 6.89 28.61
N GLY A 263 25.47 5.69 29.15
CA GLY A 263 24.76 5.53 30.41
C GLY A 263 24.77 4.11 30.94
N THR A 264 24.26 3.94 32.16
CA THR A 264 24.11 2.63 32.81
C THR A 264 22.63 2.27 32.88
N VAL A 265 22.27 1.08 32.40
CA VAL A 265 20.91 0.53 32.46
C VAL A 265 20.99 -0.85 33.10
N ASP A 266 20.21 -1.09 34.15
CA ASP A 266 20.16 -2.37 34.89
C ASP A 266 21.56 -2.87 35.32
N GLY A 267 22.44 -1.95 35.72
CA GLY A 267 23.82 -2.24 36.14
C GLY A 267 24.82 -2.51 35.00
N THR A 268 24.39 -2.43 33.74
CA THR A 268 25.25 -2.60 32.56
C THR A 268 25.55 -1.24 31.92
N ASN A 269 26.81 -1.00 31.56
CA ASN A 269 27.23 0.22 30.87
C ASN A 269 27.04 0.07 29.36
N TYR A 270 26.43 1.07 28.74
CA TYR A 270 26.22 1.17 27.30
C TYR A 270 26.90 2.42 26.74
N THR A 271 27.47 2.29 25.54
CA THR A 271 28.06 3.43 24.81
C THR A 271 26.99 4.46 24.46
N TYR A 272 25.79 3.98 24.13
CA TYR A 272 24.64 4.82 23.86
C TYR A 272 23.41 4.30 24.60
N VAL A 273 22.71 5.19 25.30
CA VAL A 273 21.39 4.94 25.87
C VAL A 273 20.41 5.88 25.19
N VAL A 274 19.32 5.29 24.71
CA VAL A 274 18.26 5.97 23.98
C VAL A 274 16.95 5.70 24.75
N ASN A 275 16.24 6.74 25.12
CA ASN A 275 14.93 6.65 25.79
C ASN A 275 13.85 7.21 24.86
N SER A 276 12.70 7.60 25.42
CA SER A 276 11.61 8.14 24.62
C SER A 276 12.02 9.46 23.96
N GLY A 277 11.97 9.51 22.62
CA GLY A 277 12.18 10.75 21.88
C GLY A 277 12.88 10.60 20.53
N ASN A 278 13.19 11.75 19.94
CA ASN A 278 13.91 11.87 18.67
C ASN A 278 15.41 12.03 18.92
N TYR A 279 16.22 11.21 18.27
CA TYR A 279 17.66 11.21 18.38
C TYR A 279 18.32 11.32 17.02
N GLN A 280 19.40 12.09 16.92
CA GLN A 280 20.17 12.22 15.69
C GLN A 280 21.67 12.08 15.94
N MET A 281 22.34 11.43 15.00
CA MET A 281 23.81 11.36 14.96
C MET A 281 24.32 11.33 13.52
N SER A 282 25.56 11.81 13.32
CA SER A 282 26.18 11.87 11.99
C SER A 282 26.59 10.50 11.45
N SER A 283 26.84 9.53 12.33
CA SER A 283 27.17 8.15 12.00
C SER A 283 26.94 7.28 13.24
N LEU A 284 26.57 6.02 13.03
CA LEU A 284 26.54 5.01 14.08
C LEU A 284 27.59 3.95 13.76
N SER A 285 28.75 4.03 14.40
CA SER A 285 29.82 3.04 14.28
C SER A 285 30.06 2.44 15.64
N MET A 286 29.77 1.14 15.79
CA MET A 286 30.01 0.39 17.03
C MET A 286 30.78 -0.90 16.72
N SER A 287 31.77 -1.20 17.56
CA SER A 287 32.63 -2.35 17.45
C SER A 287 32.90 -3.00 18.81
N GLY A 288 33.16 -4.30 18.82
CA GLY A 288 33.60 -4.98 20.05
C GLY A 288 32.54 -4.93 21.16
N LYS A 289 32.80 -4.17 22.24
CA LYS A 289 31.86 -4.03 23.38
C LYS A 289 31.03 -2.75 23.34
N GLU A 290 31.13 -1.98 22.25
CA GLU A 290 30.33 -0.77 22.08
C GLU A 290 28.89 -1.16 21.75
N ASN A 291 27.97 -0.83 22.65
CA ASN A 291 26.58 -1.27 22.56
C ASN A 291 25.62 -0.11 22.78
N MET A 292 24.45 -0.20 22.16
CA MET A 292 23.34 0.73 22.35
C MET A 292 22.20 0.04 23.12
N CYS A 293 21.60 0.73 24.10
CA CYS A 293 20.39 0.28 24.79
C CYS A 293 19.24 1.24 24.49
N VAL A 294 18.14 0.70 23.98
CA VAL A 294 16.87 1.40 23.78
C VAL A 294 15.95 1.00 24.92
N THR A 295 15.56 2.01 25.71
CA THR A 295 14.86 1.82 26.98
C THR A 295 13.37 2.12 26.92
N ASP A 296 12.91 2.80 25.87
CA ASP A 296 11.53 3.22 25.62
C ASP A 296 11.38 3.55 24.11
N ASP A 297 10.20 4.00 23.65
CA ASP A 297 9.88 4.30 22.25
C ASP A 297 10.72 5.43 21.65
N ALA A 298 11.65 5.07 20.76
CA ALA A 298 12.63 5.99 20.19
C ALA A 298 12.61 6.06 18.66
N VAL A 299 12.92 7.24 18.13
CA VAL A 299 13.29 7.43 16.72
C VAL A 299 14.74 7.87 16.64
N LEU A 300 15.59 7.07 16.00
CA LEU A 300 16.99 7.40 15.75
C LEU A 300 17.21 7.70 14.27
N TYR A 301 17.66 8.91 13.95
CA TYR A 301 18.09 9.30 12.62
C TYR A 301 19.62 9.35 12.54
N VAL A 302 20.20 8.41 11.81
CA VAL A 302 21.63 8.42 11.47
C VAL A 302 21.78 9.08 10.10
N THR A 303 22.29 10.31 10.04
CA THR A 303 22.38 11.04 8.76
C THR A 303 23.45 10.49 7.82
N GLY A 304 24.47 9.83 8.38
CA GLY A 304 25.51 9.12 7.65
C GLY A 304 25.39 7.61 7.81
N ASN A 305 26.53 6.91 7.74
CA ASN A 305 26.55 5.45 7.64
C ASN A 305 26.33 4.77 9.00
N VAL A 306 25.85 3.52 8.95
CA VAL A 306 25.73 2.61 10.09
C VAL A 306 26.70 1.45 9.91
N SER A 307 27.48 1.12 10.95
CA SER A 307 28.38 -0.03 10.96
C SER A 307 28.42 -0.67 12.35
N LEU A 308 27.85 -1.86 12.48
CA LEU A 308 27.93 -2.70 13.66
C LEU A 308 28.87 -3.87 13.37
N THR A 309 29.94 -4.02 14.15
CA THR A 309 30.99 -5.03 13.92
C THR A 309 31.48 -5.67 15.22
N GLY A 310 32.24 -6.76 15.10
CA GLY A 310 32.74 -7.50 16.27
C GLY A 310 31.58 -8.08 17.10
N ASN A 311 31.48 -7.72 18.38
CA ASN A 311 30.39 -8.16 19.26
C ASN A 311 29.37 -7.06 19.56
N ALA A 312 29.40 -5.93 18.82
CA ALA A 312 28.51 -4.81 19.02
C ALA A 312 27.04 -5.20 18.75
N PHE A 313 26.13 -4.60 19.52
CA PHE A 313 24.69 -4.75 19.31
C PHE A 313 23.88 -3.50 19.67
N VAL A 314 22.67 -3.46 19.12
CA VAL A 314 21.58 -2.60 19.60
C VAL A 314 20.61 -3.47 20.38
N TYR A 315 20.35 -3.13 21.65
CA TYR A 315 19.47 -3.87 22.54
C TYR A 315 18.17 -3.10 22.75
N ILE A 316 17.04 -3.70 22.40
CA ILE A 316 15.71 -3.13 22.59
C ILE A 316 15.03 -3.87 23.74
N LYS A 317 14.73 -3.15 24.82
CA LYS A 317 14.04 -3.69 26.01
C LYS A 317 12.63 -4.19 25.68
N SER A 318 12.05 -4.98 26.58
CA SER A 318 10.75 -5.64 26.41
C SER A 318 9.58 -4.70 26.13
N ASP A 319 9.67 -3.46 26.60
CA ASP A 319 8.60 -2.46 26.49
C ASP A 319 9.05 -1.26 25.66
N ALA A 320 10.10 -1.44 24.84
CA ALA A 320 10.68 -0.40 24.01
C ALA A 320 10.51 -0.74 22.53
N SER A 321 10.51 0.31 21.70
CA SER A 321 10.59 0.19 20.25
C SER A 321 11.63 1.15 19.67
N LEU A 322 12.19 0.78 18.51
CA LEU A 322 13.14 1.63 17.79
C LEU A 322 12.76 1.74 16.32
N LYS A 323 12.58 2.98 15.84
CA LYS A 323 12.59 3.31 14.42
C LYS A 323 13.94 3.93 14.07
N MET A 324 14.76 3.21 13.32
CA MET A 324 16.07 3.67 12.86
C MET A 324 15.96 4.15 11.41
N TYR A 325 16.21 5.42 11.17
CA TYR A 325 16.31 6.03 9.85
C TYR A 325 17.78 6.21 9.47
N VAL A 326 18.16 5.80 8.26
CA VAL A 326 19.54 5.90 7.79
C VAL A 326 19.62 6.70 6.50
N GLY A 327 20.32 7.83 6.58
CA GLY A 327 20.64 8.73 5.47
C GLY A 327 22.01 8.49 4.84
N GLY A 328 22.85 7.63 5.41
CA GLY A 328 24.13 7.25 4.82
C GLY A 328 23.99 6.32 3.62
N SER A 329 25.01 6.30 2.77
CA SER A 329 25.04 5.44 1.59
C SER A 329 25.11 3.95 1.92
N SER A 330 25.61 3.61 3.11
CA SER A 330 25.72 2.23 3.57
C SER A 330 25.26 2.03 5.01
N ALA A 331 24.67 0.86 5.25
CA ALA A 331 24.37 0.35 6.57
C ALA A 331 24.78 -1.11 6.68
N SER A 332 25.49 -1.45 7.75
CA SER A 332 25.86 -2.82 8.09
C SER A 332 25.39 -3.15 9.49
N LEU A 333 24.40 -4.04 9.58
CA LEU A 333 23.91 -4.62 10.83
C LEU A 333 24.63 -5.95 11.09
N GLY A 334 25.94 -5.86 11.29
CA GLY A 334 26.80 -7.01 11.61
C GLY A 334 26.93 -7.24 13.12
N GLY A 335 27.98 -7.98 13.50
CA GLY A 335 28.24 -8.34 14.90
C GLY A 335 27.12 -9.17 15.51
N ASN A 336 26.60 -8.72 16.66
CA ASN A 336 25.42 -9.32 17.31
C ASN A 336 24.11 -8.62 16.88
N GLY A 337 24.17 -7.69 15.92
CA GLY A 337 23.01 -7.11 15.25
C GLY A 337 22.09 -6.32 16.18
N VAL A 338 20.79 -6.51 15.98
CA VAL A 338 19.72 -5.88 16.76
C VAL A 338 19.02 -6.95 17.59
N ILE A 339 19.15 -6.86 18.91
CA ILE A 339 18.53 -7.76 19.87
C ILE A 339 17.19 -7.16 20.28
N ASN A 340 16.12 -7.62 19.64
CA ASN A 340 14.75 -7.27 19.97
C ASN A 340 14.18 -8.31 20.97
N THR A 341 14.20 -7.96 22.26
CA THR A 341 13.89 -8.93 23.34
C THR A 341 12.43 -9.38 23.38
N THR A 342 11.52 -8.62 22.78
CA THR A 342 10.11 -9.04 22.65
C THR A 342 9.95 -10.16 21.63
N ALA A 343 10.85 -10.21 20.63
CA ALA A 343 10.70 -10.99 19.41
C ALA A 343 9.41 -10.66 18.63
N ASN A 344 8.89 -9.43 18.79
CA ASN A 344 7.82 -8.88 17.96
C ASN A 344 8.43 -7.97 16.89
N ALA A 345 8.18 -8.27 15.61
CA ALA A 345 8.75 -7.52 14.49
C ALA A 345 8.33 -6.03 14.47
N MET A 346 7.21 -5.66 15.10
CA MET A 346 6.76 -4.27 15.20
C MET A 346 7.61 -3.40 16.14
N ASN A 347 8.51 -3.97 16.93
CA ASN A 347 9.32 -3.18 17.87
C ASN A 347 10.64 -2.69 17.26
N PHE A 348 10.98 -3.13 16.04
CA PHE A 348 12.14 -2.59 15.32
C PHE A 348 11.82 -2.32 13.86
N PHE A 349 11.96 -1.07 13.42
CA PHE A 349 11.88 -0.67 12.03
C PHE A 349 13.20 -0.05 11.58
N TYR A 350 13.76 -0.57 10.49
CA TYR A 350 14.82 0.05 9.74
C TYR A 350 14.23 0.76 8.51
N TYR A 351 14.53 2.03 8.35
CA TYR A 351 14.13 2.87 7.23
C TYR A 351 15.36 3.42 6.49
N GLY A 352 15.61 2.92 5.28
CA GLY A 352 16.65 3.46 4.40
C GLY A 352 16.10 4.64 3.59
N LEU A 353 16.69 5.83 3.77
CA LEU A 353 16.40 7.01 2.94
C LEU A 353 16.95 6.81 1.51
N PRO A 354 16.58 7.65 0.53
CA PRO A 354 17.03 7.52 -0.87
C PRO A 354 18.53 7.42 -1.07
N SER A 355 19.30 8.07 -0.19
CA SER A 355 20.75 7.99 -0.20
C SER A 355 21.29 6.64 0.26
N ASN A 356 20.53 5.84 1.02
CA ASN A 356 20.94 4.50 1.45
C ASN A 356 20.81 3.52 0.29
N THR A 357 21.94 3.21 -0.33
CA THR A 357 22.03 2.34 -1.52
C THR A 357 22.54 0.94 -1.20
N SER A 358 23.05 0.71 0.02
CA SER A 358 23.52 -0.60 0.45
C SER A 358 23.10 -0.90 1.88
N LEU A 359 22.54 -2.09 2.09
CA LEU A 359 22.22 -2.64 3.39
C LEU A 359 22.78 -4.06 3.46
N SER A 360 23.55 -4.36 4.50
CA SER A 360 24.01 -5.72 4.77
C SER A 360 23.57 -6.19 6.14
N PHE A 361 23.04 -7.40 6.19
CA PHE A 361 22.88 -8.15 7.43
C PHE A 361 23.83 -9.35 7.39
N SER A 362 24.82 -9.33 8.27
CA SER A 362 25.92 -10.31 8.30
C SER A 362 26.31 -10.74 9.72
N GLY A 363 25.47 -10.41 10.70
CA GLY A 363 25.68 -10.80 12.09
C GLY A 363 25.30 -12.26 12.34
N ASN A 364 25.88 -12.88 13.36
CA ASN A 364 25.59 -14.26 13.74
C ASN A 364 24.29 -14.40 14.55
N ALA A 365 23.58 -13.30 14.79
CA ALA A 365 22.41 -13.22 15.65
C ALA A 365 21.12 -13.27 14.83
N ALA A 366 20.07 -13.82 15.43
CA ALA A 366 18.71 -13.69 14.94
C ALA A 366 18.31 -12.21 14.75
N PHE A 367 17.64 -11.90 13.65
CA PHE A 367 16.98 -10.62 13.44
C PHE A 367 15.48 -10.73 13.70
N THR A 368 14.91 -9.77 14.43
CA THR A 368 13.46 -9.62 14.54
C THR A 368 13.06 -8.16 14.38
N GLY A 369 12.45 -7.85 13.25
CA GLY A 369 12.11 -6.48 12.88
C GLY A 369 11.71 -6.34 11.42
N VAL A 370 11.62 -5.11 10.97
CA VAL A 370 11.16 -4.77 9.63
C VAL A 370 12.20 -3.92 8.92
N ILE A 371 12.43 -4.18 7.63
CA ILE A 371 13.32 -3.40 6.78
C ILE A 371 12.52 -2.76 5.65
N TYR A 372 12.58 -1.43 5.55
CA TYR A 372 12.07 -0.66 4.43
C TYR A 372 13.16 0.23 3.86
N ALA A 373 13.84 -0.24 2.83
CA ALA A 373 14.96 0.43 2.19
C ALA A 373 14.84 0.32 0.66
N PRO A 374 13.81 0.96 0.05
CA PRO A 374 13.48 0.75 -1.36
C PRO A 374 14.57 1.18 -2.36
N ASN A 375 15.66 1.82 -1.90
CA ASN A 375 16.78 2.21 -2.73
C ASN A 375 18.07 1.45 -2.39
N ALA A 376 18.05 0.58 -1.37
CA ALA A 376 19.21 -0.18 -0.94
C ALA A 376 19.23 -1.60 -1.53
N ASP A 377 20.39 -2.02 -2.03
CA ASP A 377 20.65 -3.42 -2.31
C ASP A 377 20.88 -4.14 -0.99
N PHE A 378 19.97 -5.07 -0.67
CA PHE A 378 19.96 -5.77 0.60
C PHE A 378 20.63 -7.13 0.48
N THR A 379 21.78 -7.28 1.14
CA THR A 379 22.50 -8.55 1.22
C THR A 379 22.31 -9.17 2.59
N LEU A 380 21.71 -10.36 2.63
CA LEU A 380 21.66 -11.20 3.82
C LEU A 380 22.74 -12.28 3.72
N GLY A 381 23.44 -12.52 4.81
CA GLY A 381 24.39 -13.61 4.95
C GLY A 381 24.69 -13.87 6.42
N GLY A 382 25.43 -14.94 6.71
CA GLY A 382 25.84 -15.25 8.09
C GLY A 382 24.75 -15.92 8.93
N GLY A 383 23.88 -16.74 8.32
CA GLY A 383 22.88 -17.52 9.06
C GLY A 383 23.52 -18.35 10.17
N GLY A 384 22.91 -18.33 11.34
CA GLY A 384 23.37 -19.10 12.48
C GLY A 384 23.13 -20.60 12.24
N SER A 385 23.45 -21.42 13.23
CA SER A 385 23.06 -22.83 13.24
C SER A 385 21.59 -23.03 13.67
N THR A 386 20.81 -21.95 13.79
CA THR A 386 19.46 -21.95 14.35
C THR A 386 18.41 -21.69 13.29
N THR A 387 17.21 -22.25 13.46
CA THR A 387 16.06 -22.01 12.57
C THR A 387 15.38 -20.65 12.80
N TYR A 388 16.10 -19.66 13.30
CA TYR A 388 15.57 -18.36 13.73
C TYR A 388 16.53 -17.26 13.23
N ASP A 389 16.67 -17.12 11.92
CA ASP A 389 17.65 -16.19 11.33
C ASP A 389 17.04 -14.81 11.08
N PHE A 390 15.87 -14.74 10.44
CA PHE A 390 15.16 -13.48 10.20
C PHE A 390 13.67 -13.64 10.43
N VAL A 391 13.10 -12.80 11.29
CA VAL A 391 11.67 -12.75 11.60
C VAL A 391 11.14 -11.35 11.32
N GLY A 392 10.14 -11.25 10.45
CA GLY A 392 9.49 -10.00 10.07
C GLY A 392 9.34 -9.84 8.57
N ALA A 393 9.54 -8.64 8.04
CA ALA A 393 9.37 -8.38 6.61
C ALA A 393 10.46 -7.45 6.06
N SER A 394 10.72 -7.54 4.75
CA SER A 394 11.68 -6.66 4.07
C SER A 394 11.17 -6.17 2.72
N ILE A 395 11.41 -4.89 2.46
CA ILE A 395 11.21 -4.23 1.16
C ILE A 395 12.51 -3.51 0.81
N SER A 396 13.16 -3.90 -0.29
CA SER A 396 14.47 -3.38 -0.70
C SER A 396 14.54 -3.07 -2.20
N ASN A 397 15.66 -2.49 -2.68
CA ASN A 397 15.88 -2.32 -4.11
C ASN A 397 16.13 -3.68 -4.79
N THR A 398 17.16 -4.40 -4.36
CA THR A 398 17.41 -5.79 -4.72
C THR A 398 17.63 -6.61 -3.46
N ILE A 399 17.47 -7.93 -3.55
CA ILE A 399 17.74 -8.83 -2.42
C ILE A 399 18.66 -9.94 -2.87
N LYS A 400 19.70 -10.18 -2.07
CA LYS A 400 20.66 -11.26 -2.27
C LYS A 400 20.84 -12.02 -0.96
N MET A 401 20.56 -13.32 -0.96
CA MET A 401 20.73 -14.16 0.23
C MET A 401 21.88 -15.15 0.03
N ASN A 402 22.88 -15.14 0.93
CA ASN A 402 24.02 -16.04 0.84
C ASN A 402 23.97 -17.10 1.95
N GLY A 403 24.08 -18.37 1.58
CA GLY A 403 24.27 -19.49 2.53
C GLY A 403 22.97 -20.08 3.08
N HIS A 404 23.06 -20.68 4.26
CA HIS A 404 21.90 -21.21 5.01
C HIS A 404 21.18 -20.04 5.68
N PHE A 405 19.88 -19.88 5.41
CA PHE A 405 19.12 -18.77 5.96
C PHE A 405 17.63 -19.07 5.99
N ASN A 406 16.99 -18.85 7.13
CA ASN A 406 15.55 -19.01 7.31
C ASN A 406 14.87 -17.64 7.48
N PHE A 407 13.91 -17.35 6.62
CA PHE A 407 13.12 -16.13 6.65
C PHE A 407 11.68 -16.44 7.07
N HIS A 408 11.21 -15.82 8.14
CA HIS A 408 9.90 -16.05 8.73
C HIS A 408 9.09 -14.77 8.68
N TYR A 409 8.10 -14.73 7.79
CA TYR A 409 7.19 -13.61 7.70
C TYR A 409 6.23 -13.58 8.89
N ASP A 410 6.18 -12.45 9.60
CA ASP A 410 5.16 -12.20 10.62
C ASP A 410 3.93 -11.55 9.99
N GLU A 411 2.88 -12.34 9.80
CA GLU A 411 1.61 -11.88 9.18
C GLU A 411 0.90 -10.78 9.97
N ALA A 412 1.24 -10.59 11.25
CA ALA A 412 0.72 -9.48 12.03
C ALA A 412 1.13 -8.12 11.42
N LEU A 413 2.25 -8.07 10.68
CA LEU A 413 2.71 -6.86 9.97
C LEU A 413 1.74 -6.43 8.87
N GLY A 414 1.09 -7.37 8.19
CA GLY A 414 0.07 -7.08 7.18
C GLY A 414 -1.23 -6.53 7.76
N LYS A 415 -1.45 -6.69 9.07
CA LYS A 415 -2.67 -6.24 9.78
C LYS A 415 -2.44 -4.97 10.58
N ASN A 416 -1.31 -4.92 11.29
CA ASN A 416 -1.02 -3.92 12.32
C ASN A 416 0.19 -3.04 11.96
N GLY A 417 0.93 -3.39 10.90
CA GLY A 417 2.10 -2.64 10.46
C GLY A 417 1.76 -1.36 9.69
N PRO A 418 2.79 -0.65 9.18
CA PRO A 418 2.60 0.56 8.38
C PRO A 418 1.70 0.32 7.16
N SER A 419 0.89 1.32 6.84
CA SER A 419 -0.01 1.32 5.69
C SER A 419 0.54 2.18 4.55
N ARG A 420 0.30 1.76 3.31
CA ARG A 420 0.52 2.54 2.08
C ARG A 420 -0.63 3.49 1.79
N GLY A 421 -1.72 3.37 2.53
CA GLY A 421 -2.95 4.12 2.32
C GLY A 421 -4.18 3.24 2.23
N PHE A 422 -5.28 3.86 1.83
CA PHE A 422 -6.54 3.24 1.50
C PHE A 422 -6.71 3.18 -0.01
N ILE A 423 -7.04 1.98 -0.49
CA ILE A 423 -7.38 1.73 -1.89
C ILE A 423 -8.86 1.38 -2.05
N VAL A 424 -9.41 1.66 -3.22
CA VAL A 424 -10.80 1.37 -3.56
C VAL A 424 -10.99 -0.13 -3.78
N THR A 425 -12.02 -0.70 -3.15
CA THR A 425 -12.40 -2.11 -3.34
C THR A 425 -13.73 -2.27 -4.06
N SER A 426 -14.60 -1.28 -4.00
CA SER A 426 -15.82 -1.25 -4.80
C SER A 426 -16.24 0.17 -5.12
N TRP A 427 -16.91 0.31 -6.26
CA TRP A 427 -17.48 1.55 -6.77
C TRP A 427 -18.92 1.22 -7.17
N ASN A 428 -19.89 1.81 -6.47
CA ASN A 428 -21.31 1.51 -6.66
C ASN A 428 -22.09 2.81 -6.81
N GLU A 429 -22.80 2.98 -7.92
CA GLU A 429 -23.79 4.05 -8.07
C GLU A 429 -25.02 3.75 -7.19
N ILE A 430 -25.52 4.75 -6.46
CA ILE A 430 -26.59 4.62 -5.47
C ILE A 430 -27.74 5.61 -5.65
#